data_AF-A0A951BGW6-F1
#
_entry.id   AF-A0A951BGW6-F1
#
_cell.length_a   1.000
_cell.length_b   1.000
_cell.length_c   1.000
_cell.angle_alpha   90.00
_cell.angle_beta   90.00
_cell.angle_gamma   90.00
#
_symmetry.space_group_name_H-M   'P 1'
#
loop_
_entity.id
_entity.type
_entity.pdbx_description
1 polymer ?
#
loop_
_entity_poly.entity_id
_entity_poly.type
_entity_poly.pdbx_seq_one_letter_code
_entity_poly.pdbx_strand_id
1 'polypeptide(L)' 'TASQTAWALLALLAAGERSEAVERGVRWLCERQRGDGSWDEPQFTGTGFPRDFYLNYHLYRMVFPISALGRYLGGTP' A
#
# COMPACT_ATOMS: atom_id res chain seq x y z
N THR A 1 -5.36 -5.11 1.35
CA THR A 1 -5.28 -4.90 -0.12
C THR A 1 -3.94 -4.26 -0.44
N ALA A 2 -3.58 -4.01 -1.71
CA ALA A 2 -2.29 -3.38 -2.03
C ALA A 2 -2.20 -1.95 -1.46
N SER A 3 -3.23 -1.14 -1.64
CA SER A 3 -3.29 0.22 -1.10
C SER A 3 -3.27 0.26 0.43
N GLN A 4 -4.06 -0.57 1.10
CA GLN A 4 -4.13 -0.59 2.57
C GLN A 4 -2.87 -1.16 3.24
N THR A 5 -2.23 -2.18 2.65
CA THR A 5 -0.92 -2.65 3.11
C THR A 5 0.11 -1.54 2.99
N ALA A 6 0.10 -0.82 1.87
CA ALA A 6 0.98 0.33 1.68
C ALA A 6 0.72 1.47 2.67
N TRP A 7 -0.55 1.77 3.03
CA TRP A 7 -0.84 2.76 4.09
C TRP A 7 -0.27 2.37 5.44
N ALA A 8 -0.40 1.10 5.82
CA ALA A 8 0.18 0.59 7.06
C ALA A 8 1.71 0.71 7.06
N LEU A 9 2.36 0.36 5.94
CA LEU A 9 3.79 0.54 5.77
C LEU A 9 4.19 2.01 5.86
N LEU A 10 3.51 2.92 5.16
CA LEU A 10 3.80 4.34 5.21
C LEU A 10 3.71 4.88 6.64
N ALA A 11 2.71 4.47 7.42
CA ALA A 11 2.58 4.86 8.82
C ALA A 11 3.74 4.33 9.70
N LEU A 12 4.08 3.04 9.57
CA LEU A 12 5.20 2.44 10.31
C LEU A 12 6.54 3.09 9.94
N LEU A 13 6.81 3.28 8.66
CA LEU A 13 8.05 3.89 8.18
C LEU A 13 8.17 5.35 8.65
N ALA A 14 7.07 6.11 8.65
CA ALA A 14 7.04 7.48 9.17
C ALA A 14 7.30 7.54 10.68
N ALA A 15 6.94 6.49 11.42
CA ALA A 15 7.27 6.34 12.84
C ALA A 15 8.72 5.85 13.08
N GLY A 16 9.52 5.64 12.03
CA GLY A 16 10.88 5.11 12.12
C GLY A 16 10.95 3.59 12.36
N GLU A 17 9.82 2.88 12.29
CA GLU A 17 9.77 1.45 12.54
C GLU A 17 10.47 0.64 11.42
N ARG A 18 11.16 -0.42 11.84
CA ARG A 18 11.82 -1.42 10.98
C ARG A 18 11.57 -2.85 11.47
N SER A 19 10.37 -3.06 12.03
CA SER A 19 9.97 -4.34 12.63
C SER A 19 9.72 -5.43 11.57
N GLU A 20 9.59 -6.68 12.04
CA GLU A 20 9.21 -7.81 11.17
C GLU A 20 7.90 -7.56 10.42
N ALA A 21 6.98 -6.79 11.00
CA ALA A 21 5.73 -6.40 10.34
C ALA A 21 5.98 -5.58 9.06
N VAL A 22 6.98 -4.68 9.08
CA VAL A 22 7.39 -3.89 7.92
C VAL A 22 7.96 -4.81 6.84
N GLU A 23 8.90 -5.68 7.21
CA GLU A 23 9.52 -6.65 6.30
C GLU A 23 8.49 -7.56 5.63
N ARG A 24 7.53 -8.06 6.41
CA ARG A 24 6.44 -8.90 5.90
C ARG A 24 5.50 -8.13 4.97
N GLY A 25 5.18 -6.87 5.28
CA GLY A 25 4.36 -6.03 4.42
C GLY A 25 5.02 -5.71 3.08
N VAL A 26 6.33 -5.37 3.11
CA VAL A 26 7.14 -5.14 1.90
C VAL A 26 7.18 -6.40 1.04
N ARG A 27 7.50 -7.56 1.65
CA ARG A 27 7.50 -8.84 0.94
C ARG A 27 6.15 -9.15 0.30
N TRP A 28 5.05 -8.92 1.04
CA TRP A 28 3.70 -9.16 0.55
C TRP A 28 3.39 -8.34 -0.71
N LEU A 29 3.83 -7.08 -0.76
CA LEU A 29 3.68 -6.23 -1.94
C LEU A 29 4.53 -6.76 -3.11
N CYS A 30 5.79 -7.10 -2.89
CA CYS A 30 6.68 -7.61 -3.94
C CYS A 30 6.16 -8.93 -4.55
N GLU A 31 5.69 -9.87 -3.73
CA GLU A 31 5.16 -11.16 -4.18
C GLU A 31 3.87 -11.05 -5.02
N ARG A 32 3.15 -9.93 -4.92
CA ARG A 32 1.83 -9.73 -5.56
C ARG A 32 1.87 -8.68 -6.66
N GLN A 33 3.04 -8.13 -6.96
CA GLN A 33 3.19 -7.28 -8.12
C GLN A 33 3.00 -8.13 -9.39
N ARG A 34 2.18 -7.64 -10.31
CA ARG A 34 1.91 -8.26 -11.60
C ARG A 34 3.09 -8.01 -12.54
N GLY A 35 3.17 -8.77 -13.63
CA GLY A 35 4.22 -8.60 -14.65
C GLY A 35 4.24 -7.22 -15.33
N ASP A 36 3.12 -6.49 -15.31
CA ASP A 36 3.02 -5.11 -15.80
C ASP A 36 3.40 -4.05 -14.75
N GLY A 37 3.83 -4.47 -13.55
CA GLY A 37 4.20 -3.61 -12.44
C GLY A 37 3.04 -3.12 -11.58
N SER A 38 1.78 -3.43 -11.93
CA SER A 38 0.59 -3.08 -11.15
C SER A 38 0.27 -4.13 -10.07
N TRP A 39 -0.78 -3.89 -9.29
CA TRP A 39 -1.34 -4.86 -8.34
C TRP A 39 -2.80 -5.12 -8.65
N ASP A 40 -3.31 -6.29 -8.30
CA ASP A 40 -4.76 -6.52 -8.27
C ASP A 40 -5.37 -5.95 -6.98
N GLU A 41 -6.49 -5.26 -7.11
CA GLU A 41 -7.28 -4.75 -5.99
C GLU A 41 -8.75 -4.67 -6.42
N PRO A 42 -9.51 -5.78 -6.29
CA PRO A 42 -10.94 -5.78 -6.59
C PRO A 42 -11.78 -5.08 -5.50
N GLN A 43 -11.22 -4.89 -4.30
CA GLN A 43 -11.90 -4.23 -3.19
C GLN A 43 -11.92 -2.71 -3.36
N PHE A 44 -13.01 -2.08 -2.91
CA PHE A 44 -13.11 -0.63 -2.84
C PHE A 44 -12.43 -0.17 -1.55
N THR A 45 -11.48 0.75 -1.66
CA THR A 45 -10.69 1.26 -0.53
C THR A 45 -10.93 2.74 -0.26
N GLY A 46 -11.70 3.41 -1.12
CA GLY A 46 -12.20 4.76 -0.88
C GLY A 46 -13.63 4.75 -0.31
N THR A 47 -13.92 5.73 0.53
CA THR A 47 -15.28 5.97 1.07
C THR A 47 -15.79 7.28 0.48
N GLY A 48 -16.98 7.26 -0.12
CA GLY A 48 -17.68 8.48 -0.53
C GLY A 48 -18.66 8.94 0.55
N PHE A 49 -19.69 8.13 0.79
CA PHE A 49 -20.64 8.30 1.90
C PHE A 49 -20.59 7.09 2.82
N PRO A 50 -20.13 7.22 4.08
CA PRO A 50 -19.97 6.08 4.97
C PRO A 50 -21.25 5.24 5.08
N ARG A 51 -21.12 3.94 4.79
CA ARG A 51 -22.20 2.92 4.75
C ARG A 51 -23.11 2.95 3.52
N ASP A 52 -23.14 4.03 2.75
CA ASP A 52 -24.07 4.18 1.61
C ASP A 52 -23.38 4.15 0.23
N PHE A 53 -22.13 4.61 0.14
CA PHE A 53 -21.42 4.73 -1.13
C PHE A 53 -19.90 4.63 -0.97
N TYR A 54 -19.29 3.71 -1.75
CA TYR A 54 -17.84 3.46 -1.73
C TYR A 54 -17.22 3.78 -3.09
N LEU A 55 -15.94 4.13 -3.08
CA LEU A 55 -15.18 4.57 -4.24
C LEU A 55 -14.08 3.56 -4.58
N ASN A 56 -13.96 3.27 -5.88
CA ASN A 56 -12.80 2.57 -6.43
C ASN A 56 -11.85 3.59 -7.07
N TYR A 57 -10.86 4.04 -6.30
CA TYR A 57 -9.76 4.83 -6.84
C TYR A 57 -8.80 3.92 -7.59
N HIS A 58 -8.98 3.78 -8.90
CA HIS A 58 -8.24 2.81 -9.72
C HIS A 58 -6.72 2.88 -9.58
N LEU A 59 -6.17 4.09 -9.35
CA LEU A 59 -4.73 4.31 -9.22
C LEU A 59 -4.16 3.98 -7.83
N TYR A 60 -5.00 3.81 -6.79
CA TYR A 60 -4.52 3.56 -5.42
C TYR A 60 -3.68 2.28 -5.32
N ARG A 61 -4.06 1.25 -6.10
CA ARG A 61 -3.33 0.00 -6.18
C ARG A 61 -1.91 0.12 -6.74
N MET A 62 -1.56 1.26 -7.36
CA MET A 62 -0.21 1.52 -7.89
C MET A 62 0.50 2.60 -7.08
N VAL A 63 -0.16 3.75 -6.89
CA VAL A 63 0.45 4.94 -6.27
C VAL A 63 0.93 4.65 -4.84
N PHE A 64 0.13 3.94 -4.04
CA PHE A 64 0.50 3.68 -2.65
C PHE A 64 1.59 2.61 -2.51
N PRO A 65 1.51 1.43 -3.14
CA PRO A 65 2.60 0.46 -3.09
C PRO A 65 3.94 1.04 -3.54
N ILE A 66 3.98 1.77 -4.65
CA ILE A 66 5.21 2.42 -5.14
C ILE A 66 5.74 3.41 -4.10
N SER A 67 4.85 4.24 -3.53
CA SER A 67 5.22 5.21 -2.50
C SER A 67 5.77 4.57 -1.22
N ALA A 68 5.22 3.42 -0.81
CA ALA A 68 5.67 2.68 0.37
C ALA A 68 7.02 2.01 0.15
N LEU A 69 7.17 1.31 -0.98
CA LEU A 69 8.43 0.65 -1.35
C LEU A 69 9.56 1.66 -1.54
N GLY A 70 9.28 2.81 -2.17
CA GLY A 70 10.24 3.89 -2.33
C GLY A 70 10.75 4.43 -0.99
N ARG A 71 9.87 4.66 -0.01
CA ARG A 71 10.28 5.12 1.33
C ARG A 71 11.03 4.07 2.13
N TYR A 72 10.65 2.80 1.98
CA TYR A 72 11.36 1.70 2.62
C TYR A 72 12.83 1.63 2.14
N LEU A 73 13.07 1.77 0.83
CA LEU A 73 14.40 1.79 0.25
C LEU A 73 15.18 3.09 0.53
N GLY A 74 14.49 4.23 0.52
CA GLY A 74 15.10 5.56 0.59
C GLY A 74 15.55 6.01 1.99
N GLY A 75 15.17 5.31 3.06
CA GLY A 75 15.73 5.58 4.39
C GLY A 75 15.38 6.95 5.00
N THR A 76 14.09 7.35 5.01
CA THR A 76 13.47 8.44 5.81
C THR A 76 13.79 9.90 5.40
N PRO A 77 12.84 10.86 5.54
CA PRO A 77 11.39 10.77 5.78
C PRO A 77 10.53 10.78 4.49
#